data_AF-A0A4Q0T2M6-F1
#
_entry.id   AF-A0A4Q0T2M6-F1
#
_cell.length_a   1.000
_cell.length_b   1.000
_cell.length_c   1.000
_cell.angle_alpha   90.00
_cell.angle_beta   90.00
_cell.angle_gamma   90.00
#
_symmetry.space_group_name_H-M   'P 1'
#
loop_
_entity.id
_entity.type
_entity.pdbx_description
1 polymer ?
#
loop_
_entity_poly.entity_id
_entity_poly.type
_entity_poly.pdbx_seq_one_letter_code
_entity_poly.pdbx_strand_id
1 'polypeptide(L)' 'MGYACETLATRTFVAGHGPQNLASKALLLRLGFIFTHEEPWGAHGIMHPHYRLTLEP' A
#
# COMPACT_ATOMS: atom_id res chain seq x y z
N MET A 1 -2.17 12.55 2.48
CA MET A 1 -1.83 12.25 3.89
C MET A 1 -2.60 13.16 4.85
N GLY A 2 -2.54 14.49 4.68
CA GLY A 2 -3.18 15.47 5.60
C GLY A 2 -4.60 15.11 6.07
N TYR A 3 -5.56 14.95 5.16
CA TYR A 3 -6.94 14.61 5.55
C TYR A 3 -7.05 13.32 6.40
N ALA A 4 -6.34 12.25 6.01
CA ALA A 4 -6.40 10.99 6.73
C ALA A 4 -5.77 11.07 8.14
N CYS A 5 -4.71 11.87 8.31
CA CYS A 5 -4.05 12.02 9.61
C CYS A 5 -4.75 13.06 10.50
N GLU A 6 -5.18 14.18 9.93
CA GLU A 6 -5.71 15.32 10.67
C GLU A 6 -7.21 15.19 10.94
N THR A 7 -7.96 14.62 10.00
CA THR A 7 -9.42 14.45 10.12
C THR A 7 -9.79 13.05 10.60
N LEU A 8 -9.17 12.01 10.02
CA LEU A 8 -9.50 10.61 10.35
C LEU A 8 -8.58 10.00 11.42
N ALA A 9 -7.61 10.76 11.95
CA ALA A 9 -6.63 10.31 12.95
C ALA A 9 -5.90 8.99 12.58
N THR A 10 -5.80 8.69 11.28
CA THR A 10 -5.21 7.44 10.79
C THR A 10 -3.69 7.55 10.74
N ARG A 11 -3.01 6.55 11.32
CA ARG A 11 -1.54 6.47 11.38
C ARG A 11 -0.96 5.32 10.58
N THR A 12 -1.81 4.38 10.14
CA THR A 12 -1.41 3.22 9.37
C THR A 12 -2.19 3.17 8.08
N PHE A 13 -1.47 3.07 6.96
CA PHE A 13 -2.03 2.96 5.63
C PHE A 13 -1.62 1.64 5.01
N VAL A 14 -2.53 1.04 4.25
CA VAL A 14 -2.25 -0.13 3.42
C VAL A 14 -2.55 0.19 1.97
N ALA A 15 -1.73 -0.33 1.07
CA ALA A 15 -1.90 -0.18 -0.36
C ALA A 15 -1.38 -1.42 -1.09
N GLY A 16 -1.97 -1.75 -2.22
CA GLY A 16 -1.49 -2.80 -3.12
C GLY A 16 -1.44 -2.30 -4.55
N HIS A 17 -0.83 -3.07 -5.43
CA HIS A 17 -0.83 -2.81 -6.87
C HIS A 17 -0.94 -4.11 -7.66
N GLY A 18 -1.38 -4.03 -8.92
CA GLY A 18 -1.34 -5.21 -9.81
C GLY A 18 0.12 -5.64 -10.06
N PRO A 19 0.44 -6.94 -10.15
CA PRO A 19 1.82 -7.44 -10.10
C PRO A 19 2.75 -6.86 -11.17
N GLN A 20 2.23 -6.51 -12.35
CA GLN A 20 3.00 -5.92 -13.45
C GLN A 20 3.02 -4.38 -13.44
N ASN A 21 2.35 -3.73 -12.49
CA ASN A 21 2.32 -2.26 -12.40
C ASN A 21 3.58 -1.73 -11.67
N LEU A 22 4.70 -1.75 -12.38
CA LEU A 22 6.00 -1.34 -11.85
C LEU A 22 6.04 0.14 -11.45
N ALA A 23 5.25 1.00 -12.11
CA ALA A 23 5.15 2.42 -11.76
C ALA A 23 4.51 2.60 -10.37
N SER A 24 3.42 1.88 -10.08
CA SER A 24 2.79 1.90 -8.77
C SER A 24 3.71 1.33 -7.69
N LYS A 25 4.44 0.24 -7.98
CA LYS A 25 5.47 -0.31 -7.09
C LYS A 25 6.50 0.76 -6.70
N ALA A 26 7.07 1.43 -7.69
CA ALA A 26 8.10 2.45 -7.48
C ALA A 26 7.56 3.63 -6.64
N LEU A 27 6.32 4.05 -6.89
CA LEU A 27 5.68 5.12 -6.11
C LEU A 27 5.51 4.73 -4.63
N LEU A 28 4.98 3.53 -4.35
CA LEU A 28 4.79 3.05 -2.98
C LEU A 28 6.11 3.00 -2.21
N LEU A 29 7.15 2.43 -2.81
CA LEU A 29 8.48 2.38 -2.21
C LEU A 29 9.04 3.78 -1.94
N ARG A 30 8.88 4.72 -2.88
CA ARG A 30 9.34 6.11 -2.72
C ARG A 30 8.60 6.86 -1.60
N LEU A 31 7.34 6.53 -1.36
CA LEU A 31 6.54 7.09 -0.28
C LEU A 31 6.82 6.43 1.09
N GLY A 32 7.71 5.43 1.16
CA GLY A 32 8.10 4.75 2.40
C GLY A 32 7.19 3.58 2.79
N PHE A 33 6.31 3.13 1.90
CA PHE A 33 5.55 1.91 2.15
C PHE A 33 6.47 0.68 2.15
N ILE A 34 6.31 -0.20 3.12
CA ILE A 34 7.08 -1.42 3.31
C ILE A 34 6.25 -2.62 2.87
N PHE A 35 6.83 -3.49 2.05
CA PHE A 35 6.17 -4.73 1.61
C PHE A 35 5.81 -5.60 2.81
N THR A 36 4.61 -6.17 2.81
CA THR A 36 4.15 -7.08 3.86
C THR A 36 3.96 -8.50 3.35
N HIS A 37 3.16 -8.68 2.32
CA HIS A 37 2.77 -9.97 1.78
C HIS A 37 2.08 -9.81 0.41
N GLU A 38 1.76 -10.94 -0.22
CA GLU A 38 0.92 -10.96 -1.41
C GLU A 38 -0.43 -11.63 -1.09
N GLU A 39 -1.51 -11.13 -1.69
CA GLU A 39 -2.86 -11.72 -1.58
C GLU A 39 -3.47 -11.97 -2.96
N PRO A 40 -4.26 -13.03 -3.14
CA PRO A 40 -4.98 -13.26 -4.40
C PRO A 40 -6.08 -12.22 -4.58
N TRP A 41 -6.15 -11.61 -5.76
CA TRP A 41 -7.16 -10.60 -6.11
C TRP A 41 -7.95 -10.99 -7.35
N GLY A 42 -9.26 -10.72 -7.30
CA GLY A 42 -10.21 -10.97 -8.38
C GLY A 42 -10.52 -12.44 -8.63
N ALA A 43 -11.38 -12.70 -9.62
CA ALA A 43 -11.89 -14.04 -9.93
C ALA A 43 -10.79 -15.05 -10.34
N HIS A 44 -9.67 -14.55 -10.88
CA HIS A 44 -8.53 -15.38 -11.29
C HIS A 44 -7.49 -15.57 -10.17
N GLY A 45 -7.69 -14.97 -8.99
CA GLY A 45 -6.79 -15.12 -7.84
C GLY A 45 -5.36 -14.66 -8.11
N ILE A 46 -5.17 -13.62 -8.93
CA ILE A 46 -3.84 -13.12 -9.27
C ILE A 46 -3.19 -12.56 -8.00
N MET A 47 -1.96 -12.96 -7.70
CA MET A 47 -1.25 -12.49 -6.52
C MET A 47 -0.86 -11.02 -6.67
N HIS A 48 -1.37 -10.18 -5.77
CA HIS A 48 -1.08 -8.76 -5.71
C HIS A 48 -0.21 -8.48 -4.49
N PRO A 49 0.91 -7.72 -4.63
CA PRO A 49 1.69 -7.29 -3.49
C PRO A 49 0.97 -6.20 -2.70
N HIS A 50 1.03 -6.33 -1.38
CA HIS A 50 0.52 -5.36 -0.41
C HIS A 50 1.66 -4.78 0.42
N TYR A 51 1.44 -3.54 0.85
CA TYR A 51 2.41 -2.74 1.57
C TYR A 51 1.74 -1.99 2.70
N ARG A 52 2.52 -1.64 3.71
CA ARG A 52 2.11 -0.85 4.87
C ARG A 52 3.00 0.37 5.04
N LEU A 53 2.39 1.52 5.34
CA LEU A 53 3.08 2.68 5.85
C LEU A 53 2.55 2.98 7.25
N THR A 54 3.45 3.07 8.22
CA THR A 54 3.15 3.53 9.58
C THR A 54 3.85 4.86 9.79
N LEU A 55 3.09 5.90 10.13
CA LEU A 55 3.66 7.18 10.51
C LEU A 55 4.01 7.14 11.99
N GLU A 56 5.24 7.52 12.33
CA GLU A 56 5.62 7.72 13.72
C GLU A 56 4.81 8.87 14.35
N PRO A 57 4.61 8.86 15.69
CA PRO A 57 3.79 9.85 16.39
C PRO A 57 4.15 11.31 16.11
#